data_AF-A0A1S2QJN5-F1
#
_entry.id   AF-A0A1S2QJN5-F1
#
_cell.length_a   1.000
_cell.length_b   1.000
_cell.length_c   1.000
_cell.angle_alpha   90.00
_cell.angle_beta   90.00
_cell.angle_gamma   90.00
#
_symmetry.space_group_name_H-M   'P 1'
#
loop_
_entity.id
_entity.type
_entity.pdbx_description
1 polymer ?
#
loop_
_entity_poly.entity_id
_entity_poly.type
_entity_poly.pdbx_seq_one_letter_code
_entity_poly.pdbx_strand_id
1 'polypeptide(L)'
;MDDRDFQAHGLIDEFFDRSLPVDDGAGPRWRDSGQLDPLTVAQIRMWAANRTLAAFRPGRSDTARALREVERNSLDRWLTDRGFIAPA
;
A
#
# COMPACT_ATOMS: atom_id res chain seq x y z
N MET A 1 -9.68 14.24 7.74
CA MET A 1 -9.01 13.07 7.17
C MET A 1 -9.07 11.99 8.24
N ASP A 2 -9.68 10.84 7.96
CA ASP A 2 -9.78 9.73 8.93
C ASP A 2 -8.38 9.12 9.15
N ASP A 3 -8.11 8.53 10.32
CA ASP A 3 -6.83 7.87 10.62
C ASP A 3 -6.52 6.77 9.59
N ARG A 4 -7.57 6.11 9.09
CA ARG A 4 -7.50 5.12 8.01
C ARG A 4 -7.04 5.72 6.69
N ASP A 5 -7.44 6.96 6.40
CA ASP A 5 -6.99 7.67 5.20
C ASP A 5 -5.51 8.03 5.30
N PHE A 6 -5.09 8.53 6.46
CA PHE A 6 -3.70 8.88 6.70
C PHE A 6 -2.79 7.65 6.57
N GLN A 7 -3.18 6.53 7.17
CA GLN A 7 -2.43 5.27 7.09
C GLN A 7 -2.35 4.74 5.65
N ALA A 8 -3.48 4.69 4.93
CA ALA A 8 -3.49 4.22 3.55
C ALA A 8 -2.64 5.11 2.63
N HIS A 9 -2.73 6.43 2.79
CA HIS A 9 -1.92 7.37 2.02
C HIS A 9 -0.43 7.15 2.27
N GLY A 10 0.00 7.04 3.53
CA GLY A 10 1.39 6.79 3.86
C GLY A 10 1.92 5.47 3.29
N LEU A 11 1.09 4.43 3.23
CA LEU A 11 1.47 3.15 2.61
C LEU A 11 1.59 3.23 1.09
N ILE A 12 0.71 3.98 0.44
CA ILE A 12 0.76 4.22 -1.01
C ILE A 12 2.01 5.04 -1.34
N ASP A 13 2.30 6.09 -0.57
CA ASP A 13 3.52 6.88 -0.74
C ASP A 13 4.79 6.03 -0.60
N GLU A 14 4.86 5.19 0.44
CA GLU A 14 6.00 4.27 0.62
C GLU A 14 6.13 3.28 -0.55
N PHE A 15 5.02 2.85 -1.17
CA PHE A 15 5.07 2.04 -2.38
C PHE A 15 5.75 2.79 -3.53
N PHE A 16 5.32 4.03 -3.81
CA PHE A 16 5.89 4.85 -4.88
C PHE A 16 7.37 5.15 -4.63
N ASP A 17 7.75 5.48 -3.39
CA ASP A 17 9.13 5.79 -3.01
C ASP A 17 10.09 4.59 -3.15
N ARG A 18 9.59 3.35 -2.97
CA ARG A 18 10.44 2.15 -2.91
C ARG A 18 10.39 1.25 -4.14
N SER A 19 9.33 1.34 -4.93
CA SER A 19 9.01 0.33 -5.95
C SER A 19 9.10 0.85 -7.38
N LEU A 20 9.09 2.18 -7.57
CA LEU A 20 9.23 2.79 -8.88
C LEU A 20 10.60 3.49 -8.98
N PRO A 21 11.37 3.26 -10.06
CA PRO A 21 12.53 4.10 -10.31
C PRO A 21 12.04 5.55 -10.41
N VAL A 22 12.67 6.44 -9.65
CA VAL A 22 12.38 7.87 -9.65
C VAL A 22 12.64 8.38 -11.06
N ASP A 23 11.61 8.46 -11.89
CA ASP A 23 11.67 9.23 -13.13
C ASP A 23 11.56 10.70 -12.71
N ASP A 24 12.61 11.47 -13.00
CA ASP A 24 12.80 12.87 -12.60
C ASP A 24 11.55 13.70 -12.93
N GLY A 25 10.68 13.95 -11.94
CA GLY A 25 9.56 14.88 -12.04
C GLY A 25 8.16 14.29 -11.88
N ALA A 26 8.00 12.97 -11.82
CA ALA A 26 6.71 12.35 -11.50
C ALA A 26 6.62 12.07 -9.99
N GLY A 27 6.45 13.14 -9.17
CA GLY A 27 5.93 12.98 -7.82
C GLY A 27 4.62 12.18 -7.82
N PRO A 28 4.15 11.64 -6.68
CA PRO A 28 3.10 10.61 -6.67
C PRO A 28 1.81 11.14 -7.32
N ARG A 29 1.63 10.89 -8.63
CA ARG A 29 0.55 11.48 -9.47
C ARG A 29 -0.84 11.16 -8.93
N TRP A 30 -0.93 10.12 -8.09
CA TRP A 30 -2.15 9.71 -7.40
C TRP A 30 -2.65 10.73 -6.36
N ARG A 31 -1.76 11.55 -5.76
CA ARG A 31 -2.15 12.60 -4.81
C ARG A 31 -2.90 13.75 -5.47
N ASP A 32 -2.55 14.08 -6.72
CA ASP A 32 -3.17 15.17 -7.47
C ASP A 32 -4.42 14.74 -8.24
N SER A 33 -4.42 13.51 -8.79
CA SER A 33 -5.58 12.97 -9.51
C SER A 33 -6.63 12.33 -8.59
N GLY A 34 -6.23 11.92 -7.39
CA GLY A 34 -7.06 11.07 -6.51
C GLY A 34 -7.37 9.69 -7.11
N GLN A 35 -6.72 9.32 -8.21
CA GLN A 35 -7.02 8.12 -8.98
C GLN A 35 -5.78 7.24 -9.12
N LEU A 36 -5.94 5.97 -8.72
CA LEU A 36 -4.99 4.90 -8.98
C LEU A 36 -5.52 4.06 -10.15
N ASP A 37 -4.69 3.80 -11.16
CA ASP A 37 -5.07 2.87 -12.22
C ASP A 37 -5.10 1.41 -11.71
N PRO A 38 -5.89 0.51 -12.34
CA PRO A 38 -6.07 -0.86 -11.84
C PRO A 38 -4.77 -1.68 -11.71
N LEU A 39 -3.77 -1.43 -12.57
CA LEU A 39 -2.50 -2.13 -12.51
C LEU A 39 -1.69 -1.66 -11.30
N THR A 40 -1.63 -0.34 -11.06
CA THR A 40 -1.02 0.23 -9.87
C THR A 40 -1.69 -0.28 -8.59
N VAL A 41 -3.02 -0.41 -8.56
CA VAL A 41 -3.75 -1.00 -7.42
C VAL A 41 -3.30 -2.44 -7.16
N ALA A 42 -3.18 -3.27 -8.21
CA ALA A 42 -2.69 -4.63 -8.08
C ALA A 42 -1.24 -4.68 -7.55
N GLN A 43 -0.38 -3.78 -8.04
CA GLN A 43 1.01 -3.69 -7.58
C GLN A 43 1.12 -3.25 -6.12
N ILE A 44 0.32 -2.27 -5.68
CA ILE A 44 0.24 -1.84 -4.27
C ILE A 44 -0.18 -3.01 -3.37
N ARG A 45 -1.22 -3.77 -3.76
CA ARG A 45 -1.68 -4.95 -3.02
C ARG A 45 -0.59 -6.01 -2.91
N MET A 46 0.08 -6.32 -4.02
CA MET A 46 1.18 -7.30 -4.04
C MET A 46 2.36 -6.85 -3.18
N TRP A 47 2.74 -5.58 -3.25
CA TRP A 47 3.79 -4.99 -2.43
C TRP A 47 3.45 -5.07 -0.94
N ALA A 48 2.22 -4.72 -0.55
CA ALA A 48 1.77 -4.80 0.83
C ALA A 48 1.79 -6.25 1.34
N ALA A 49 1.31 -7.21 0.54
CA ALA A 49 1.39 -8.63 0.87
C ALA A 49 2.83 -9.08 1.09
N ASN A 50 3.76 -8.72 0.19
CA ASN A 50 5.18 -9.06 0.32
C ASN A 50 5.82 -8.46 1.58
N ARG A 51 5.44 -7.26 1.99
CA ARG A 51 5.88 -6.66 3.26
C ARG A 51 5.38 -7.43 4.47
N THR A 52 4.12 -7.84 4.46
CA THR A 52 3.55 -8.70 5.51
C THR A 52 4.30 -10.03 5.56
N LEU A 53 4.51 -10.70 4.43
CA LEU A 53 5.29 -11.95 4.33
C LEU A 53 6.72 -11.79 4.86
N ALA A 54 7.39 -10.67 4.60
CA ALA A 54 8.74 -10.41 5.12
C ALA A 54 8.79 -10.32 6.66
N ALA A 55 7.68 -9.97 7.32
CA ALA A 55 7.58 -9.94 8.78
C ALA A 55 7.54 -11.35 9.40
N PHE A 56 7.21 -12.38 8.62
CA PHE A 56 7.22 -13.79 9.07
C PHE A 56 8.60 -14.45 9.02
N ARG A 57 9.66 -13.72 8.62
CA ARG A 57 11.02 -14.26 8.63
C ARG A 57 11.49 -14.60 10.07
N PRO A 58 12.31 -15.65 10.25
CA PRO A 58 12.85 -16.02 11.56
C PRO A 58 13.51 -14.83 12.27
N GLY A 59 13.31 -14.73 13.59
CA GLY A 59 13.88 -13.66 14.41
C GLY A 59 13.11 -12.33 14.42
N ARG A 60 11.92 -12.26 13.79
CA ARG A 60 11.02 -11.10 13.87
C ARG A 60 9.98 -11.26 14.98
N SER A 61 9.66 -10.16 15.67
CA SER A 61 8.66 -10.10 16.76
C SER A 61 7.23 -10.35 16.23
N ASP A 62 6.42 -11.07 17.02
CA ASP A 62 5.01 -11.31 16.73
C ASP A 62 4.19 -10.00 16.68
N THR A 63 4.57 -8.99 17.48
CA THR A 63 3.97 -7.65 17.41
C THR A 63 4.19 -6.99 16.05
N ALA A 64 5.39 -7.16 15.48
CA ALA A 64 5.70 -6.62 14.16
C ALA A 64 4.90 -7.33 13.06
N ARG A 65 4.61 -8.63 13.23
CA ARG A 65 3.74 -9.37 12.29
C ARG A 65 2.30 -8.88 12.37
N ALA A 66 1.74 -8.81 13.58
CA ALA A 66 0.38 -8.35 13.79
C ALA A 66 0.15 -6.93 13.24
N LEU A 67 1.11 -6.01 13.47
CA LEU A 67 1.05 -4.66 12.91
C LEU A 67 1.02 -4.68 11.37
N ARG A 68 1.87 -5.49 10.73
CA ARG A 68 1.94 -5.57 9.26
C ARG A 68 0.70 -6.22 8.63
N GLU A 69 0.02 -7.11 9.35
CA GLU A 69 -1.27 -7.65 8.93
C GLU A 69 -2.37 -6.60 9.02
N VAL A 70 -2.42 -5.84 10.11
CA VAL A 70 -3.39 -4.74 10.29
C VAL A 70 -3.21 -3.69 9.21
N GLU A 71 -1.98 -3.24 8.96
CA GLU A 71 -1.67 -2.28 7.89
C GLU A 71 -2.14 -2.77 6.51
N ARG A 72 -1.83 -4.02 6.15
CA ARG A 72 -2.24 -4.63 4.87
C ARG A 72 -3.77 -4.69 4.74
N ASN A 73 -4.45 -5.17 5.78
CA ASN A 73 -5.89 -5.33 5.75
C ASN A 73 -6.61 -3.97 5.71
N SER A 74 -6.10 -2.96 6.43
CA SER A 74 -6.61 -1.59 6.37
C SER A 74 -6.45 -0.99 4.99
N LEU A 75 -5.28 -1.15 4.35
CA LEU A 75 -5.04 -0.67 2.99
C LEU A 75 -5.97 -1.34 1.97
N ASP A 76 -6.13 -2.67 2.05
CA ASP A 76 -7.00 -3.40 1.12
C ASP A 76 -8.47 -3.00 1.24
N ARG A 77 -8.93 -2.79 2.48
CA ARG A 77 -10.27 -2.26 2.75
C ARG A 77 -10.43 -0.85 2.20
N TRP A 78 -9.45 0.03 2.43
CA TRP A 78 -9.47 1.41 1.94
C TRP A 78 -9.55 1.47 0.40
N LEU A 79 -8.80 0.61 -0.29
CA LEU A 79 -8.83 0.49 -1.74
C LEU A 79 -10.22 0.02 -2.22
N THR A 80 -10.75 -1.04 -1.59
CA THR A 80 -12.05 -1.62 -1.93
C THR A 80 -13.20 -0.64 -1.68
N ASP A 81 -13.24 0.03 -0.53
CA ASP A 81 -14.27 1.00 -0.14
C ASP A 81 -14.34 2.20 -1.13
N ARG A 82 -13.24 2.48 -1.85
CA ARG A 82 -13.15 3.52 -2.88
C ARG A 82 -13.35 3.02 -4.31
N GLY A 83 -13.69 1.75 -4.49
CA GLY A 83 -13.92 1.16 -5.81
C GLY A 83 -12.64 0.82 -6.58
N PHE A 84 -11.47 0.81 -5.92
CA PHE A 84 -10.24 0.30 -6.51
C PHE A 84 -10.23 -1.23 -6.44
N ILE A 85 -10.84 -1.86 -7.43
CA ILE A 85 -10.91 -3.32 -7.56
C ILE A 85 -9.77 -3.76 -8.47
N ALA A 86 -8.85 -4.60 -7.96
CA ALA A 86 -7.86 -5.26 -8.81
C ALA A 86 -8.59 -6.09 -9.89
N PRO A 87 -8.09 -6.14 -11.13
CA PRO A 87 -8.65 -7.01 -12.16
C PRO A 87 -8.64 -8.46 -11.69
N ALA A 88 -9.73 -9.18 -11.99
CA ALA A 88 -9.91 -10.60 -11.70
C ALA A 88 -8.99 -11.49 -12.56
#